data_AF-A0A1H8BXQ9-F1
#
_entry.id   AF-A0A1H8BXQ9-F1
#
_cell.length_a   1.000
_cell.length_b   1.000
_cell.length_c   1.000
_cell.angle_alpha   90.00
_cell.angle_beta   90.00
_cell.angle_gamma   90.00
#
_symmetry.space_group_name_H-M   'P 1'
#
loop_
_entity.id
_entity.type
_entity.pdbx_description
1 polymer ?
#
loop_
_entity_poly.entity_id
_entity_poly.type
_entity_poly.pdbx_seq_one_letter_code
_entity_poly.pdbx_strand_id
1 'polypeptide(L)'
;MAQPELKIDWTRMPTYNTIMSVAAGVGLLLVVAFGRRVLRGDPLEHVDGWALAFGALGALLAATGLHMTLTWPLAGQGFPFDNIVFGEPSLAFGTLLLAAALYLWKRWGITTVTPDRGRFVARTMAPISVFVLAMGLACFGIAAAGWTYALFAAPPQEPISGAFARWPLLEASFISGLYVLVGVGAVLLPFVLRARVKAAGSGPLAVVTGVCWGVAGVAFTLFGALNYFTHIGLIINTM
;
A
#
# COMPACT_ATOMS: atom_id res chain seq x y z
N MET A 1 15.68 -22.93 -27.53
CA MET A 1 16.04 -21.60 -28.09
C MET A 1 16.48 -20.74 -26.92
N ALA A 2 17.71 -20.22 -26.94
CA ALA A 2 18.15 -19.28 -25.91
C ALA A 2 17.22 -18.06 -25.96
N GLN A 3 16.60 -17.71 -24.83
CA GLN A 3 15.87 -16.45 -24.75
C GLN A 3 16.87 -15.32 -25.02
N PRO A 4 16.51 -14.30 -25.82
CA PRO A 4 17.39 -13.14 -25.99
C PRO A 4 17.70 -12.56 -24.62
N GLU A 5 18.96 -12.23 -24.40
CA GLU A 5 19.45 -11.61 -23.17
C GLU A 5 18.69 -10.30 -22.96
N LEU A 6 17.85 -10.23 -21.93
CA LEU A 6 17.06 -9.04 -21.61
C LEU A 6 18.04 -7.93 -21.21
N LYS A 7 18.18 -6.91 -22.07
CA LYS A 7 18.95 -5.70 -21.77
C LYS A 7 18.00 -4.54 -21.50
N ILE A 8 18.16 -3.91 -20.35
CA ILE A 8 17.28 -2.83 -19.88
C ILE A 8 18.08 -1.53 -19.82
N ASP A 9 17.58 -0.48 -20.48
CA ASP A 9 18.13 0.87 -20.31
C ASP A 9 17.62 1.49 -18.99
N TRP A 10 18.31 1.19 -17.90
CA TRP A 10 18.00 1.68 -16.56
C TRP A 10 18.07 3.21 -16.44
N THR A 11 18.75 3.91 -17.35
CA THR A 11 18.78 5.39 -17.37
C THR A 11 17.44 5.99 -17.76
N ARG A 12 16.60 5.19 -18.43
CA ARG A 12 15.25 5.54 -18.90
C ARG A 12 14.16 4.73 -18.20
N MET A 13 14.44 4.17 -17.03
CA MET A 13 13.45 3.42 -16.22
C MET A 13 13.55 3.74 -14.72
N PRO A 14 13.23 4.97 -14.28
CA PRO A 14 13.17 5.28 -12.85
C PRO A 14 12.02 4.52 -12.17
N THR A 15 12.35 3.59 -11.27
CA THR A 15 11.37 2.86 -10.44
C THR A 15 11.75 2.94 -8.97
N TYR A 16 10.77 3.14 -8.10
CA TYR A 16 10.96 3.24 -6.64
C TYR A 16 10.21 2.14 -5.86
N ASN A 17 9.77 1.10 -6.55
CA ASN A 17 8.97 0.00 -6.01
C ASN A 17 9.58 -0.69 -4.78
N THR A 18 10.91 -0.77 -4.67
CA THR A 18 11.60 -1.29 -3.47
C THR A 18 11.19 -0.51 -2.20
N ILE A 19 11.47 0.79 -2.17
CA ILE A 19 11.19 1.64 -1.01
C ILE A 19 9.68 1.91 -0.84
N MET A 20 8.94 2.01 -1.95
CA MET A 20 7.48 2.16 -1.94
C MET A 20 6.80 0.94 -1.30
N SER A 21 7.23 -0.29 -1.64
CA SER A 21 6.66 -1.51 -1.06
C SER A 21 6.91 -1.57 0.45
N VAL A 22 8.13 -1.25 0.91
CA VAL A 22 8.44 -1.20 2.35
C VAL A 22 7.57 -0.16 3.05
N ALA A 23 7.50 1.06 2.50
CA ALA A 23 6.74 2.14 3.12
C ALA A 23 5.23 1.89 3.13
N ALA A 24 4.68 1.32 2.04
CA ALA A 24 3.28 0.92 1.96
C ALA A 24 2.96 -0.18 2.98
N GLY A 25 3.82 -1.20 3.09
CA GLY A 25 3.66 -2.28 4.05
C GLY A 25 3.66 -1.77 5.50
N VAL A 26 4.67 -0.97 5.87
CA VAL A 26 4.76 -0.38 7.22
C VAL A 26 3.59 0.57 7.47
N GLY A 27 3.19 1.37 6.47
CA GLY A 27 2.03 2.26 6.56
C GLY A 27 0.75 1.50 6.88
N LEU A 28 0.47 0.38 6.21
CA LEU A 28 -0.69 -0.48 6.49
C LEU A 28 -0.64 -1.03 7.92
N LEU A 29 0.53 -1.52 8.37
CA LEU A 29 0.70 -2.04 9.73
C LEU A 29 0.43 -0.96 10.78
N LEU A 30 0.91 0.26 10.56
CA LEU A 30 0.67 1.38 11.46
C LEU A 30 -0.81 1.81 11.46
N VAL A 31 -1.48 1.82 10.32
CA VAL A 31 -2.94 2.07 10.24
C VAL A 31 -3.71 1.02 11.05
N VAL A 32 -3.36 -0.26 10.93
CA VAL A 32 -3.98 -1.34 11.72
C VAL A 32 -3.70 -1.18 13.20
N ALA A 33 -2.46 -0.90 13.59
CA ALA A 33 -2.07 -0.72 14.98
C ALA A 33 -2.77 0.49 15.62
N PHE A 34 -2.80 1.62 14.92
CA PHE A 34 -3.49 2.84 15.36
C PHE A 34 -5.01 2.60 15.47
N GLY A 35 -5.62 2.04 14.42
CA GLY A 35 -7.04 1.73 14.39
C GLY A 35 -7.45 0.78 15.53
N ARG A 36 -6.63 -0.24 15.82
CA ARG A 36 -6.86 -1.16 16.94
C ARG A 36 -6.89 -0.43 18.29
N ARG A 37 -5.92 0.45 18.56
CA ARG A 37 -5.90 1.24 19.80
C ARG A 37 -7.13 2.14 19.92
N VAL A 38 -7.48 2.82 18.83
CA VAL A 38 -8.69 3.67 18.77
C VAL A 38 -9.96 2.87 19.03
N LEU A 39 -10.09 1.67 18.48
CA LEU A 39 -11.28 0.83 18.63
C LEU A 39 -11.39 0.18 20.01
N ARG A 40 -10.26 -0.19 20.63
CA ARG A 40 -10.21 -0.77 21.98
C ARG A 40 -10.35 0.27 23.09
N GLY A 41 -10.20 1.56 22.75
CA GLY A 41 -10.19 2.63 23.75
C GLY A 41 -8.87 2.73 24.51
N ASP A 42 -7.80 2.12 23.99
CA ASP A 42 -6.47 2.17 24.61
C ASP A 42 -6.00 3.64 24.69
N PRO A 43 -5.19 4.01 25.69
CA PRO A 43 -4.53 5.30 25.73
C PRO A 43 -3.75 5.56 24.44
N LEU A 44 -3.97 6.72 23.82
CA LEU A 44 -3.15 7.20 22.71
C LEU A 44 -2.02 8.06 23.26
N GLU A 45 -1.03 7.40 23.84
CA GLU A 45 0.22 8.03 24.21
C GLU A 45 1.05 8.35 22.96
N HIS A 46 1.82 9.43 23.01
CA HIS A 46 2.73 9.83 21.93
C HIS A 46 2.06 9.96 20.55
N VAL A 47 0.94 10.71 20.46
CA VAL A 47 0.24 11.00 19.19
C VAL A 47 1.16 11.70 18.18
N ASP A 48 2.11 12.48 18.66
CA ASP A 48 3.21 13.05 17.90
C ASP A 48 4.07 11.98 17.21
N GLY A 49 4.35 10.85 17.87
CA GLY A 49 5.05 9.72 17.27
C GLY A 49 4.28 9.09 16.10
N TRP A 50 2.95 8.99 16.20
CA TRP A 50 2.09 8.54 15.09
C TRP A 50 2.09 9.54 13.94
N ALA A 51 1.99 10.84 14.26
CA ALA A 51 2.04 11.89 13.25
C ALA A 51 3.40 11.91 12.51
N LEU A 52 4.50 11.74 13.24
CA LEU A 52 5.84 11.62 12.65
C LEU A 52 5.94 10.42 11.71
N ALA A 53 5.50 9.24 12.15
CA ALA A 53 5.57 8.03 11.35
C ALA A 53 4.70 8.12 10.08
N PHE A 54 3.44 8.53 10.20
CA PHE A 54 2.58 8.74 9.04
C PHE A 54 3.08 9.86 8.13
N GLY A 55 3.66 10.92 8.69
CA GLY A 55 4.22 12.02 7.93
C GLY A 55 5.41 11.59 7.08
N ALA A 56 6.36 10.87 7.67
CA ALA A 56 7.55 10.38 6.98
C ALA A 56 7.20 9.37 5.87
N LEU A 57 6.40 8.34 6.18
CA LEU A 57 5.98 7.33 5.20
C LEU A 57 5.08 7.95 4.12
N GLY A 58 4.18 8.85 4.52
CA GLY A 58 3.30 9.56 3.62
C GLY A 58 4.05 10.44 2.64
N ALA A 59 5.04 11.21 3.11
CA ALA A 59 5.88 12.04 2.26
C ALA A 59 6.67 11.21 1.25
N LEU A 60 7.25 10.10 1.69
CA LEU A 60 8.00 9.18 0.83
C LEU A 60 7.11 8.60 -0.27
N LEU A 61 5.96 8.03 0.09
CA LEU A 61 5.02 7.44 -0.86
C LEU A 61 4.40 8.48 -1.81
N ALA A 62 4.05 9.67 -1.29
CA ALA A 62 3.49 10.74 -2.10
C ALA A 62 4.53 11.28 -3.09
N ALA A 63 5.77 11.53 -2.66
CA ALA A 63 6.80 12.06 -3.55
C ALA A 63 7.17 11.07 -4.66
N THR A 64 7.43 9.80 -4.29
CA THR A 64 7.78 8.75 -5.26
C THR A 64 6.60 8.40 -6.17
N GLY A 65 5.39 8.28 -5.62
CA GLY A 65 4.17 8.03 -6.39
C GLY A 65 3.80 9.19 -7.32
N LEU A 66 3.94 10.44 -6.86
CA LEU A 66 3.71 11.62 -7.70
C LEU A 66 4.69 11.68 -8.86
N HIS A 67 5.98 11.44 -8.58
CA HIS A 67 6.98 11.39 -9.63
C HIS A 67 6.60 10.32 -10.66
N MET A 68 6.29 9.09 -10.23
CA MET A 68 5.89 8.01 -11.13
C MET A 68 4.62 8.30 -11.94
N THR A 69 3.63 8.95 -11.32
CA THR A 69 2.36 9.28 -11.98
C THR A 69 2.52 10.39 -13.02
N LEU A 70 3.33 11.43 -12.75
CA LEU A 70 3.47 12.61 -13.62
C LEU A 70 4.45 12.43 -14.76
N THR A 71 5.39 11.49 -14.66
CA THR A 71 6.44 11.30 -15.67
C THR A 71 6.11 10.18 -16.66
N TRP A 72 4.82 9.90 -16.85
CA TRP A 72 4.33 8.84 -17.73
C TRP A 72 4.56 9.13 -19.22
N PRO A 73 5.02 8.13 -20.02
CA PRO A 73 5.52 6.82 -19.59
C PRO A 73 6.99 6.89 -19.18
N LEU A 74 7.29 6.64 -17.90
CA LEU A 74 8.66 6.61 -17.34
C LEU A 74 9.58 5.56 -17.98
N ALA A 75 9.00 4.52 -18.57
CA ALA A 75 9.69 3.37 -19.12
C ALA A 75 9.06 2.99 -20.46
N GLY A 76 9.31 3.78 -21.51
CA GLY A 76 8.82 3.51 -22.86
C GLY A 76 9.34 2.22 -23.52
N GLN A 77 10.09 1.38 -22.80
CA GLN A 77 10.78 0.20 -23.35
C GLN A 77 10.68 -1.08 -22.47
N GLY A 78 9.85 -1.15 -21.42
CA GLY A 78 9.81 -2.37 -20.57
C GLY A 78 8.54 -2.61 -19.74
N PHE A 79 8.23 -1.70 -18.81
CA PHE A 79 7.11 -1.88 -17.85
C PHE A 79 6.27 -0.60 -17.70
N PRO A 80 5.62 -0.10 -18.77
CA PRO A 80 4.92 1.20 -18.76
C PRO A 80 3.71 1.24 -17.78
N PHE A 81 3.22 0.08 -17.36
CA PHE A 81 2.10 -0.08 -16.44
C PHE A 81 2.48 0.08 -14.96
N ASP A 82 3.77 0.07 -14.60
CA ASP A 82 4.22 0.20 -13.21
C ASP A 82 3.75 1.51 -12.54
N ASN A 83 3.52 2.55 -13.35
CA ASN A 83 2.96 3.81 -12.87
C ASN A 83 1.53 3.64 -12.35
N ILE A 84 0.70 2.84 -13.04
CA ILE A 84 -0.68 2.56 -12.64
C ILE A 84 -0.70 1.57 -11.47
N VAL A 85 0.16 0.56 -11.50
CA VAL A 85 0.19 -0.49 -10.47
C VAL A 85 0.77 0.06 -9.18
N PHE A 86 1.93 0.71 -9.21
CA PHE A 86 2.66 1.11 -8.00
C PHE A 86 2.59 2.61 -7.73
N GLY A 87 2.71 3.44 -8.78
CA GLY A 87 2.73 4.90 -8.68
C GLY A 87 1.44 5.49 -8.11
N GLU A 88 0.32 5.28 -8.79
CA GLU A 88 -0.98 5.85 -8.40
C GLU A 88 -1.45 5.37 -7.01
N PRO A 89 -1.37 4.07 -6.65
CA PRO A 89 -1.78 3.63 -5.32
C PRO A 89 -0.86 4.18 -4.22
N SER A 90 0.44 4.30 -4.48
CA SER A 90 1.37 4.89 -3.52
C SER A 90 1.12 6.38 -3.33
N LEU A 91 0.84 7.13 -4.40
CA LEU A 91 0.44 8.53 -4.30
C LEU A 91 -0.83 8.69 -3.47
N ALA A 92 -1.86 7.90 -3.76
CA ALA A 92 -3.12 7.92 -3.03
C ALA A 92 -2.91 7.58 -1.55
N PHE A 93 -2.21 6.49 -1.25
CA PHE A 93 -1.97 6.07 0.12
C PHE A 93 -1.07 7.04 0.89
N GLY A 94 -0.01 7.52 0.26
CA GLY A 94 0.90 8.52 0.83
C GLY A 94 0.18 9.82 1.18
N THR A 95 -0.70 10.29 0.29
CA THR A 95 -1.54 11.47 0.54
C THR A 95 -2.48 11.26 1.74
N LEU A 96 -3.08 10.08 1.87
CA LEU A 96 -3.92 9.73 3.02
C LEU A 96 -3.13 9.71 4.33
N LEU A 97 -1.91 9.16 4.32
CA LEU A 97 -1.03 9.16 5.49
C LEU A 97 -0.58 10.58 5.86
N LEU A 98 -0.25 11.44 4.89
CA LEU A 98 0.06 12.85 5.13
C LEU A 98 -1.13 13.59 5.75
N ALA A 99 -2.34 13.38 5.22
CA ALA A 99 -3.55 13.98 5.77
C ALA A 99 -3.79 13.51 7.22
N ALA A 100 -3.58 12.22 7.51
CA ALA A 100 -3.65 11.68 8.86
C ALA A 100 -2.59 12.30 9.79
N ALA A 101 -1.35 12.45 9.32
CA ALA A 101 -0.26 13.06 10.06
C ALA A 101 -0.57 14.52 10.44
N LEU A 102 -0.99 15.33 9.46
CA LEU A 102 -1.37 16.72 9.68
C LEU A 102 -2.56 16.85 10.63
N TYR A 103 -3.56 15.98 10.49
CA TYR A 103 -4.71 15.94 11.39
C TYR A 103 -4.28 15.64 12.82
N LEU A 104 -3.51 14.56 13.03
CA LEU A 104 -3.04 14.16 14.36
C LEU A 104 -2.17 15.24 14.98
N TRP A 105 -1.22 15.80 14.23
CA TRP A 105 -0.37 16.89 14.70
C TRP A 105 -1.16 18.11 15.15
N LYS A 106 -2.23 18.49 14.43
CA LYS A 106 -3.05 19.67 14.76
C LYS A 106 -4.12 19.40 15.80
N ARG A 107 -4.64 18.17 15.90
CA ARG A 107 -5.86 17.83 16.68
C ARG A 107 -5.59 16.80 17.79
N TRP A 108 -4.34 16.50 18.12
CA TRP A 108 -4.01 15.49 19.14
C TRP A 108 -4.66 15.76 20.49
N GLY A 109 -4.67 17.02 20.96
CA GLY A 109 -5.25 17.38 22.26
C GLY A 109 -6.75 17.06 22.37
N ILE A 110 -7.51 17.31 21.30
CA ILE A 110 -8.94 16.97 21.25
C ILE A 110 -9.13 15.45 21.11
N THR A 111 -8.30 14.80 20.31
CA THR A 111 -8.39 13.35 20.03
C THR A 111 -8.11 12.52 21.28
N THR A 112 -7.21 12.96 22.14
CA THR A 112 -6.81 12.24 23.37
C THR A 112 -7.86 12.33 24.47
N VAL A 113 -8.48 13.50 24.67
CA VAL A 113 -9.44 13.74 25.76
C VAL A 113 -10.90 13.37 25.44
N THR A 114 -11.20 13.03 24.18
CA THR A 114 -12.58 12.70 23.78
C THR A 114 -13.04 11.35 24.38
N PRO A 115 -14.18 11.30 25.11
CA PRO A 115 -14.64 10.08 25.77
C PRO A 115 -14.92 8.90 24.83
N ASP A 116 -15.58 9.15 23.68
CA ASP A 116 -15.78 8.14 22.63
C ASP A 116 -14.92 8.46 21.40
N ARG A 117 -13.61 8.24 21.57
CA ARG A 117 -12.61 8.48 20.54
C ARG A 117 -12.89 7.69 19.26
N GLY A 118 -13.33 6.43 19.40
CA GLY A 118 -13.65 5.58 18.25
C GLY A 118 -14.74 6.19 17.36
N ARG A 119 -15.83 6.70 17.97
CA ARG A 119 -16.89 7.37 17.23
C ARG A 119 -16.44 8.71 16.64
N PHE A 120 -15.62 9.47 17.36
CA PHE A 120 -15.07 10.74 16.89
C PHE A 120 -14.16 10.56 15.66
N VAL A 121 -13.22 9.62 15.72
CA VAL A 121 -12.36 9.26 14.58
C VAL A 121 -13.20 8.76 13.41
N ALA A 122 -14.20 7.91 13.67
CA ALA A 122 -15.06 7.40 12.60
C ALA A 122 -15.86 8.49 11.88
N ARG A 123 -16.35 9.50 12.61
CA ARG A 123 -17.01 10.67 11.99
C ARG A 123 -16.04 11.52 11.19
N THR A 124 -14.82 11.71 11.69
CA THR A 124 -13.78 12.49 11.02
C THR A 124 -13.35 11.84 9.71
N MET A 125 -13.18 10.51 9.71
CA MET A 125 -12.75 9.74 8.54
C MET A 125 -13.87 9.46 7.54
N ALA A 126 -15.15 9.63 7.91
CA ALA A 126 -16.27 9.24 7.07
C ALA A 126 -16.23 9.85 5.65
N PRO A 127 -15.96 11.16 5.45
CA PRO A 127 -15.91 11.74 4.10
C PRO A 127 -14.80 11.13 3.25
N ILE A 128 -13.58 11.00 3.80
CA ILE A 128 -12.44 10.48 3.05
C ILE A 128 -12.52 8.97 2.79
N SER A 129 -13.34 8.25 3.57
CA SER A 129 -13.58 6.82 3.37
C SER A 129 -14.23 6.48 2.02
N VAL A 130 -14.90 7.44 1.37
CA VAL A 130 -15.41 7.27 0.00
C VAL A 130 -14.27 7.15 -1.01
N PHE A 131 -13.22 7.96 -0.85
CA PHE A 131 -12.02 7.83 -1.68
C PHE A 131 -11.28 6.53 -1.40
N VAL A 132 -11.17 6.13 -0.13
CA VAL A 132 -10.59 4.82 0.24
C VAL A 132 -11.37 3.66 -0.39
N LEU A 133 -12.70 3.72 -0.37
CA LEU A 133 -13.56 2.74 -1.05
C LEU A 133 -13.25 2.67 -2.55
N ALA A 134 -13.19 3.81 -3.23
CA ALA A 134 -12.91 3.88 -4.67
C ALA A 134 -11.52 3.30 -5.00
N MET A 135 -10.50 3.63 -4.21
CA MET A 135 -9.17 3.02 -4.35
C MET A 135 -9.16 1.52 -4.06
N GLY A 136 -10.03 1.05 -3.15
CA GLY A 136 -10.23 -0.38 -2.92
C GLY A 136 -10.78 -1.11 -4.15
N LEU A 137 -11.72 -0.48 -4.87
CA LEU A 137 -12.20 -1.00 -6.16
C LEU A 137 -11.10 -0.99 -7.23
N ALA A 138 -10.27 0.06 -7.26
CA ALA A 138 -9.11 0.13 -8.15
C ALA A 138 -8.11 -1.00 -7.87
N CYS A 139 -7.89 -1.38 -6.59
CA CYS A 139 -7.05 -2.53 -6.23
C CYS A 139 -7.58 -3.84 -6.83
N PHE A 140 -8.89 -4.05 -6.88
CA PHE A 140 -9.46 -5.21 -7.56
C PHE A 140 -9.25 -5.16 -9.08
N GLY A 141 -9.31 -3.97 -9.69
CA GLY A 141 -8.95 -3.77 -11.09
C GLY A 141 -7.49 -4.14 -11.38
N ILE A 142 -6.56 -3.69 -10.53
CA ILE A 142 -5.13 -4.02 -10.62
C ILE A 142 -4.91 -5.53 -10.46
N ALA A 143 -5.57 -6.17 -9.48
CA ALA A 143 -5.46 -7.61 -9.27
C ALA A 143 -5.97 -8.41 -10.49
N ALA A 144 -7.11 -8.02 -11.04
CA ALA A 144 -7.69 -8.63 -12.24
C ALA A 144 -6.77 -8.45 -13.46
N ALA A 145 -6.19 -7.27 -13.64
CA ALA A 145 -5.20 -7.03 -14.69
C ALA A 145 -3.94 -7.89 -14.50
N GLY A 146 -3.45 -8.02 -13.26
CA GLY A 146 -2.32 -8.89 -12.92
C GLY A 146 -2.55 -10.35 -13.30
N TRP A 147 -3.74 -10.89 -13.07
CA TRP A 147 -4.08 -12.26 -13.49
C TRP A 147 -4.32 -12.38 -15.00
N THR A 148 -4.99 -11.39 -15.60
CA THR A 148 -5.37 -11.44 -17.03
C THR A 148 -4.16 -11.32 -17.95
N TYR A 149 -3.21 -10.45 -17.59
CA TYR A 149 -2.05 -10.14 -18.43
C TYR A 149 -0.72 -10.63 -17.85
N ALA A 150 -0.75 -11.36 -16.72
CA ALA A 150 0.44 -11.85 -16.02
C ALA A 150 1.49 -10.75 -15.72
N LEU A 151 1.04 -9.54 -15.35
CA LEU A 151 1.86 -8.32 -15.26
C LEU A 151 3.00 -8.37 -14.24
N PHE A 152 3.01 -9.33 -13.31
CA PHE A 152 3.96 -9.42 -12.19
C PHE A 152 4.87 -10.65 -12.28
N ALA A 153 4.99 -11.25 -13.46
CA ALA A 153 5.94 -12.34 -13.66
C ALA A 153 7.37 -11.78 -13.70
N ALA A 154 8.23 -12.21 -12.77
CA ALA A 154 9.62 -11.80 -12.76
C ALA A 154 10.37 -12.36 -13.98
N PRO A 155 11.27 -11.56 -14.56
CA PRO A 155 12.17 -12.04 -15.58
C PRO A 155 13.12 -13.11 -14.99
N PRO A 156 13.55 -14.13 -15.75
CA PRO A 156 14.49 -15.15 -15.28
C PRO A 156 15.81 -14.60 -14.72
N GLN A 157 16.17 -13.37 -15.10
CA GLN A 157 17.37 -12.66 -14.68
C GLN A 157 17.27 -12.10 -13.25
N GLU A 158 16.06 -12.00 -12.68
CA GLU A 158 15.88 -11.52 -11.32
C GLU A 158 16.25 -12.63 -10.31
N PRO A 159 17.11 -12.36 -9.32
CA PRO A 159 17.39 -13.31 -8.26
C PRO A 159 16.12 -13.70 -7.48
N ILE A 160 16.03 -14.97 -7.09
CA ILE A 160 14.92 -15.55 -6.30
C ILE A 160 13.60 -15.62 -7.08
N SER A 161 13.00 -14.50 -7.45
CA SER A 161 11.73 -14.46 -8.18
C SER A 161 11.87 -15.07 -9.58
N GLY A 162 12.96 -14.78 -10.29
CA GLY A 162 13.23 -15.36 -11.62
C GLY A 162 13.35 -16.89 -11.63
N ALA A 163 13.58 -17.54 -10.49
CA ALA A 163 13.54 -19.01 -10.40
C ALA A 163 12.13 -19.58 -10.65
N PHE A 164 11.10 -18.75 -10.46
CA PHE A 164 9.69 -19.07 -10.72
C PHE A 164 9.18 -18.53 -12.06
N ALA A 165 10.04 -17.95 -12.90
CA ALA A 165 9.66 -17.38 -14.20
C ALA A 165 8.95 -18.39 -15.13
N ARG A 166 9.17 -19.70 -14.94
CA ARG A 166 8.44 -20.77 -15.63
C ARG A 166 6.95 -20.84 -15.27
N TRP A 167 6.55 -20.31 -14.11
CA TRP A 167 5.22 -20.36 -13.51
C TRP A 167 4.68 -18.94 -13.29
N PRO A 168 4.48 -18.14 -14.35
CA PRO A 168 4.17 -16.70 -14.25
C PRO A 168 2.90 -16.39 -13.46
N LEU A 169 1.94 -17.32 -13.44
CA LEU A 169 0.71 -17.18 -12.65
C LEU A 169 0.95 -17.25 -11.13
N LEU A 170 2.03 -17.87 -10.67
CA LEU A 170 2.37 -17.93 -9.24
C LEU A 170 2.69 -16.52 -8.71
N GLU A 171 3.57 -15.81 -9.41
CA GLU A 171 4.00 -14.46 -9.03
C GLU A 171 2.92 -13.41 -9.30
N ALA A 172 2.23 -13.53 -10.45
CA ALA A 172 1.04 -12.74 -10.72
C ALA A 172 0.01 -12.87 -9.60
N SER A 173 -0.20 -14.10 -9.10
CA SER A 173 -1.13 -14.33 -7.98
C SER A 173 -0.64 -13.80 -6.65
N PHE A 174 0.67 -13.76 -6.41
CA PHE A 174 1.22 -13.17 -5.19
C PHE A 174 0.91 -11.68 -5.11
N ILE A 175 1.33 -10.89 -6.10
CA ILE A 175 1.10 -9.44 -6.09
C ILE A 175 -0.39 -9.10 -6.25
N SER A 176 -1.12 -9.76 -7.15
CA SER A 176 -2.57 -9.58 -7.26
C SER A 176 -3.29 -9.92 -5.94
N GLY A 177 -2.85 -10.96 -5.24
CA GLY A 177 -3.38 -11.33 -3.93
C GLY A 177 -3.17 -10.23 -2.88
N LEU A 178 -2.02 -9.55 -2.89
CA LEU A 178 -1.78 -8.41 -2.00
C LEU A 178 -2.74 -7.25 -2.30
N TYR A 179 -2.97 -6.91 -3.58
CA TYR A 179 -3.97 -5.91 -3.96
C TYR A 179 -5.39 -6.32 -3.55
N VAL A 180 -5.75 -7.60 -3.67
CA VAL A 180 -7.04 -8.10 -3.17
C VAL A 180 -7.17 -7.86 -1.67
N LEU A 181 -6.15 -8.19 -0.87
CA LEU A 181 -6.18 -7.97 0.58
C LEU A 181 -6.31 -6.47 0.92
N VAL A 182 -5.54 -5.60 0.28
CA VAL A 182 -5.66 -4.14 0.47
C VAL A 182 -7.06 -3.66 0.08
N GLY A 183 -7.56 -4.12 -1.07
CA GLY A 183 -8.88 -3.78 -1.62
C GLY A 183 -10.02 -4.19 -0.71
N VAL A 184 -9.99 -5.42 -0.17
CA VAL A 184 -11.00 -5.89 0.80
C VAL A 184 -11.04 -4.98 2.02
N GLY A 185 -9.89 -4.68 2.63
CA GLY A 185 -9.87 -3.80 3.81
C GLY A 185 -10.37 -2.38 3.49
N ALA A 186 -10.01 -1.84 2.32
CA ALA A 186 -10.42 -0.51 1.86
C ALA A 186 -11.92 -0.42 1.56
N VAL A 187 -12.50 -1.43 0.91
CA VAL A 187 -13.94 -1.50 0.63
C VAL A 187 -14.76 -1.66 1.90
N LEU A 188 -14.24 -2.42 2.87
CA LEU A 188 -14.93 -2.63 4.16
C LEU A 188 -14.86 -1.41 5.09
N LEU A 189 -13.84 -0.55 4.96
CA LEU A 189 -13.62 0.61 5.84
C LEU A 189 -14.87 1.49 6.03
N PRO A 190 -15.56 2.03 4.99
CA PRO A 190 -16.74 2.87 5.20
C PRO A 190 -17.84 2.19 6.02
N PHE A 191 -17.99 0.87 5.90
CA PHE A 191 -18.95 0.09 6.67
C PHE A 191 -18.52 -0.07 8.14
N VAL A 192 -17.23 -0.29 8.40
CA VAL A 192 -16.65 -0.26 9.75
C VAL A 192 -16.92 1.08 10.43
N LEU A 193 -16.63 2.19 9.74
CA LEU A 193 -16.83 3.53 10.27
C LEU A 193 -18.33 3.80 10.53
N ARG A 194 -19.20 3.46 9.58
CA ARG A 194 -20.65 3.65 9.72
C ARG A 194 -21.23 2.86 10.89
N ALA A 195 -20.83 1.60 11.05
CA ALA A 195 -21.24 0.77 12.18
C ALA A 195 -20.80 1.42 13.50
N ARG A 196 -19.54 1.89 13.58
CA ARG A 196 -19.02 2.59 14.77
C ARG A 196 -19.78 3.88 15.09
N VAL A 197 -20.12 4.69 14.07
CA VAL A 197 -20.91 5.92 14.24
C VAL A 197 -22.31 5.65 14.80
N LYS A 198 -22.93 4.56 14.35
CA LYS A 198 -24.26 4.10 14.78
C LYS A 198 -24.24 3.34 16.11
N ALA A 199 -23.07 3.11 16.71
CA ALA A 199 -22.89 2.18 17.82
C ALA A 199 -23.43 0.76 17.52
N ALA A 200 -23.53 0.40 16.24
CA ALA A 200 -23.80 -0.97 15.81
C ALA A 200 -22.46 -1.73 15.83
N GLY A 201 -22.45 -2.97 16.31
CA GLY A 201 -21.22 -3.74 16.50
C GLY A 201 -20.37 -3.83 15.22
N SER A 202 -19.28 -3.06 15.16
CA SER A 202 -18.34 -3.04 14.01
C SER A 202 -17.28 -4.13 14.10
N GLY A 203 -17.33 -4.98 15.13
CA GLY A 203 -16.28 -5.94 15.50
C GLY A 203 -15.84 -6.84 14.33
N PRO A 204 -16.73 -7.63 13.72
CA PRO A 204 -16.34 -8.56 12.65
C PRO A 204 -15.73 -7.85 11.44
N LEU A 205 -16.34 -6.76 10.97
CA LEU A 205 -15.84 -6.00 9.84
C LEU A 205 -14.47 -5.39 10.13
N ALA A 206 -14.29 -4.81 11.33
CA ALA A 206 -13.01 -4.24 11.75
C ALA A 206 -11.92 -5.30 11.87
N VAL A 207 -12.26 -6.52 12.31
CA VAL A 207 -11.34 -7.65 12.36
C VAL A 207 -10.91 -8.06 10.95
N VAL A 208 -11.86 -8.24 10.02
CA VAL A 208 -11.53 -8.59 8.63
C VAL A 208 -10.66 -7.52 7.99
N THR A 209 -11.03 -6.24 8.09
CA THR A 209 -10.21 -5.13 7.59
C THR A 209 -8.80 -5.15 8.20
N GLY A 210 -8.70 -5.32 9.52
CA GLY A 210 -7.42 -5.36 10.23
C GLY A 210 -6.55 -6.55 9.86
N VAL A 211 -7.13 -7.73 9.62
CA VAL A 211 -6.41 -8.92 9.17
C VAL A 211 -5.93 -8.75 7.74
N CYS A 212 -6.80 -8.31 6.82
CA CYS A 212 -6.42 -8.12 5.42
C CYS A 212 -5.28 -7.10 5.27
N TRP A 213 -5.39 -5.93 5.90
CA TRP A 213 -4.32 -4.93 5.90
C TRP A 213 -3.10 -5.35 6.69
N GLY A 214 -3.26 -6.11 7.78
CA GLY A 214 -2.14 -6.63 8.56
C GLY A 214 -1.30 -7.63 7.77
N VAL A 215 -1.96 -8.61 7.13
CA VAL A 215 -1.30 -9.62 6.29
C VAL A 215 -0.66 -8.96 5.06
N ALA A 216 -1.39 -8.09 4.36
CA ALA A 216 -0.83 -7.34 3.23
C ALA A 216 0.37 -6.47 3.68
N GLY A 217 0.25 -5.82 4.83
CA GLY A 217 1.32 -5.00 5.40
C GLY A 217 2.60 -5.78 5.67
N VAL A 218 2.50 -6.92 6.35
CA VAL A 218 3.65 -7.82 6.58
C VAL A 218 4.25 -8.27 5.26
N ALA A 219 3.42 -8.72 4.31
CA ALA A 219 3.89 -9.23 3.04
C ALA A 219 4.59 -8.14 2.20
N PHE A 220 4.01 -6.94 2.06
CA PHE A 220 4.63 -5.81 1.35
C PHE A 220 5.94 -5.36 2.01
N THR A 221 6.02 -5.37 3.34
CA THR A 221 7.27 -5.01 4.03
C THR A 221 8.37 -6.03 3.77
N LEU A 222 8.09 -7.33 3.96
CA LEU A 222 9.08 -8.39 3.76
C LEU A 222 9.48 -8.51 2.29
N PHE A 223 8.51 -8.47 1.37
CA PHE A 223 8.76 -8.50 -0.06
C PHE A 223 9.54 -7.27 -0.52
N GLY A 224 9.14 -6.06 -0.09
CA GLY A 224 9.86 -4.84 -0.42
C GLY A 224 11.30 -4.83 0.10
N ALA A 225 11.54 -5.36 1.30
CA ALA A 225 12.89 -5.52 1.84
C ALA A 225 13.73 -6.51 1.01
N LEU A 226 13.13 -7.62 0.58
CA LEU A 226 13.77 -8.59 -0.31
C LEU A 226 14.11 -7.96 -1.67
N ASN A 227 13.24 -7.09 -2.18
CA ASN A 227 13.42 -6.46 -3.49
C ASN A 227 14.65 -5.56 -3.57
N TYR A 228 15.20 -5.09 -2.44
CA TYR A 228 16.52 -4.44 -2.47
C TYR A 228 17.60 -5.38 -3.02
N PHE A 229 17.59 -6.66 -2.65
CA PHE A 229 18.53 -7.64 -3.20
C PHE A 229 18.17 -8.02 -4.63
N THR A 230 16.90 -8.33 -4.90
CA THR A 230 16.49 -8.85 -6.22
C THR A 230 16.59 -7.78 -7.31
N HIS A 231 16.22 -6.53 -7.03
CA HIS A 231 16.31 -5.45 -8.04
C HIS A 231 17.76 -5.05 -8.31
N ILE A 232 18.63 -5.03 -7.30
CA ILE A 232 20.08 -4.82 -7.52
C ILE A 232 20.63 -5.92 -8.43
N GLY A 233 20.29 -7.18 -8.16
CA GLY A 233 20.73 -8.30 -9.00
C GLY A 233 20.14 -8.25 -10.42
N LEU A 234 18.88 -7.86 -10.57
CA LEU A 234 18.25 -7.66 -11.88
C LEU A 234 19.01 -6.61 -12.69
N ILE A 235 19.35 -5.47 -12.07
CA ILE A 235 20.14 -4.42 -12.71
C ILE A 235 21.50 -4.97 -13.16
N ILE A 236 22.23 -5.65 -12.27
CA ILE A 236 23.54 -6.26 -12.59
C ILE A 236 23.44 -7.28 -13.74
N ASN A 237 22.39 -8.09 -13.77
CA ASN A 237 22.20 -9.15 -14.77
C ASN A 237 21.63 -8.66 -16.11
N THR A 238 21.27 -7.38 -16.23
CA THR A 238 20.63 -6.81 -17.44
C THR A 238 21.29 -5.54 -17.97
N MET A 239 22.40 -5.11 -17.34
CA MET A 239 23.28 -4.05 -17.84
C MET A 239 24.15 -4.50 -19.01
#